data_AF-A0A1W0WH56-F1
#
_entry.id   AF-A0A1W0WH56-F1
#
_cell.length_a   1.000
_cell.length_b   1.000
_cell.length_c   1.000
_cell.angle_alpha   90.00
_cell.angle_beta   90.00
_cell.angle_gamma   90.00
#
_symmetry.space_group_name_H-M   'P 1'
#
loop_
_entity.id
_entity.type
_entity.pdbx_description
1 polymer ?
#
loop_
_entity_poly.entity_id
_entity_poly.type
_entity_poly.pdbx_seq_one_letter_code
_entity_poly.pdbx_strand_id
1 'polypeptide(L)'
;MSVSRGGSKQLAYDVGDQVFQSEPWMFCIMAGKVKTHCYGCLGRPDDGRGDVRRCGGCRLAGYCSETCQKADWKPRHRDECKLLKGTVSEGASKPFLLDEDDMDRLLIVLKIIAKLKTLRSGSSARQSTQTSYLASCLRKVL
;
A
#
# COMPACT_ATOMS: atom_id res chain seq x y z
N MET A 1 -42.99 20.36 26.74
CA MET A 1 -41.90 20.80 25.83
C MET A 1 -41.47 19.59 25.04
N SER A 2 -41.98 19.48 23.80
CA SER A 2 -41.80 18.31 22.93
C SER A 2 -40.48 18.45 22.18
N VAL A 3 -39.56 17.51 22.37
CA VAL A 3 -38.31 17.47 21.60
C VAL A 3 -38.63 16.93 20.21
N SER A 4 -38.72 17.82 19.23
CA SER A 4 -38.86 17.47 17.82
C SER A 4 -37.59 16.74 17.36
N ARG A 5 -37.68 15.42 17.14
CA ARG A 5 -36.59 14.65 16.52
C ARG A 5 -36.42 15.15 15.08
N GLY A 6 -35.29 15.81 14.80
CA GLY A 6 -34.92 16.26 13.47
C GLY A 6 -34.87 15.06 12.52
N GLY A 7 -35.69 15.10 11.47
CA GLY A 7 -35.72 14.08 10.43
C GLY A 7 -34.36 14.01 9.74
N SER A 8 -33.73 12.85 9.77
CA SER A 8 -32.54 12.54 8.97
C SER A 8 -32.91 12.67 7.50
N LYS A 9 -32.40 13.70 6.81
CA LYS A 9 -32.52 13.84 5.37
C LYS A 9 -31.92 12.60 4.72
N GLN A 10 -32.75 11.81 4.05
CA GLN A 10 -32.30 10.68 3.25
C GLN A 10 -31.54 11.24 2.05
N LEU A 11 -30.26 10.88 1.90
CA LEU A 11 -29.47 11.25 0.73
C LEU A 11 -30.06 10.48 -0.47
N ALA A 12 -30.50 11.22 -1.48
CA ALA A 12 -31.00 10.65 -2.73
C ALA A 12 -29.80 10.35 -3.65
N TYR A 13 -29.72 9.12 -4.15
CA TYR A 13 -28.71 8.65 -5.09
C TYR A 13 -29.40 7.95 -6.25
N ASP A 14 -28.90 8.13 -7.46
CA ASP A 14 -29.37 7.48 -8.68
C ASP A 14 -28.54 6.22 -9.01
N VAL A 15 -29.06 5.37 -9.90
CA VAL A 15 -28.35 4.17 -10.37
C VAL A 15 -27.09 4.59 -11.13
N GLY A 16 -25.92 4.19 -10.61
CA GLY A 16 -24.61 4.51 -11.17
C GLY A 16 -23.85 5.59 -10.40
N ASP A 17 -24.47 6.23 -9.40
CA ASP A 17 -23.81 7.28 -8.63
C ASP A 17 -22.66 6.75 -7.78
N GLN A 18 -21.54 7.46 -7.83
CA GLN A 18 -20.44 7.26 -6.90
C GLN A 18 -20.77 7.92 -5.56
N VAL A 19 -21.40 7.15 -4.68
CA VAL A 19 -21.83 7.58 -3.34
C VAL A 19 -20.63 7.94 -2.43
N PHE A 20 -19.52 7.20 -2.57
CA PHE A 20 -18.33 7.37 -1.75
C PHE A 20 -17.09 6.85 -2.48
N GLN A 21 -15.98 7.55 -2.35
CA GLN A 21 -14.67 7.10 -2.80
C GLN A 21 -13.63 7.48 -1.76
N SER A 22 -12.74 6.54 -1.44
CA SER A 22 -11.62 6.78 -0.56
C SER A 22 -10.37 6.14 -1.09
N GLU A 23 -9.27 6.86 -1.02
CA GLU A 23 -7.96 6.27 -1.22
C GLU A 23 -7.61 5.36 -0.04
N PRO A 24 -7.10 4.15 -0.29
CA PRO A 24 -6.65 3.28 0.79
C PRO A 24 -5.49 3.96 1.53
N TRP A 25 -5.50 3.88 2.86
CA TRP A 25 -4.38 4.37 3.66
C TRP A 25 -3.06 3.70 3.25
N MET A 26 -3.14 2.41 2.95
CA MET A 26 -2.06 1.59 2.43
C MET A 26 -2.61 0.40 1.64
N PHE A 27 -1.91 -0.01 0.59
CA PHE A 27 -2.16 -1.22 -0.19
C PHE A 27 -0.84 -1.91 -0.54
N CYS A 28 -0.84 -3.23 -0.72
CA CYS A 28 0.27 -3.99 -1.29
C CYS A 28 -0.25 -4.91 -2.39
N ILE A 29 0.64 -5.34 -3.29
CA ILE A 29 0.35 -6.44 -4.22
C ILE A 29 0.56 -7.77 -3.50
N MET A 30 -0.22 -8.79 -3.86
CA MET A 30 0.02 -10.16 -3.40
C MET A 30 1.34 -10.71 -3.97
N ALA A 31 2.07 -11.50 -3.19
CA ALA A 31 3.36 -12.09 -3.48
C ALA A 31 3.30 -12.91 -4.78
N GLY A 32 2.30 -13.77 -4.93
CA GLY A 32 2.07 -14.55 -6.15
C GLY A 32 1.74 -13.70 -7.40
N LYS A 33 1.50 -12.39 -7.25
CA LYS A 33 1.17 -11.47 -8.34
C LYS A 33 2.25 -10.43 -8.66
N VAL A 34 3.36 -10.38 -7.91
CA VAL A 34 4.46 -9.41 -8.13
C VAL A 34 5.08 -9.48 -9.54
N LYS A 35 4.99 -10.64 -10.19
CA LYS A 35 5.50 -10.86 -11.56
C LYS A 35 4.55 -10.43 -12.66
N THR A 36 3.27 -10.24 -12.34
CA THR A 36 2.22 -9.99 -13.34
C THR A 36 1.50 -8.67 -13.14
N HIS A 37 1.62 -8.01 -11.99
CA HIS A 37 0.91 -6.76 -11.70
C HIS A 37 1.88 -5.66 -11.31
N CYS A 38 1.51 -4.41 -11.60
CA CYS A 38 2.30 -3.26 -11.21
C CYS A 38 2.31 -3.10 -9.69
N TYR A 39 3.50 -3.09 -9.09
CA TYR A 39 3.74 -2.91 -7.66
C TYR A 39 3.31 -1.53 -7.15
N GLY A 40 3.27 -0.53 -8.04
CA GLY A 40 2.92 0.85 -7.73
C GLY A 40 1.42 1.19 -7.86
N CYS A 41 0.73 0.64 -8.86
CA CYS A 41 -0.67 0.99 -9.18
C CYS A 41 -1.63 -0.20 -9.25
N LEU A 42 -1.16 -1.43 -9.01
CA LEU A 42 -1.92 -2.69 -9.07
C LEU A 42 -2.48 -3.07 -10.46
N GLY A 43 -2.29 -2.22 -11.47
CA GLY A 43 -2.72 -2.48 -12.84
C GLY A 43 -2.04 -3.69 -13.46
N ARG A 44 -2.74 -4.32 -14.40
CA ARG A 44 -2.31 -5.53 -15.09
C ARG A 44 -1.86 -5.25 -16.54
N PRO A 45 -1.09 -6.18 -17.16
CA PRO A 45 -0.71 -6.10 -18.56
C PRO A 45 -1.90 -6.06 -19.53
N ASP A 46 -2.99 -6.77 -19.23
CA ASP A 46 -4.24 -6.83 -20.01
C ASP A 46 -5.04 -5.52 -19.98
N ASP A 47 -4.75 -4.61 -19.05
CA ASP A 47 -5.29 -3.24 -19.05
C ASP A 47 -4.63 -2.33 -20.12
N GLY A 48 -3.99 -2.92 -21.13
CA GLY A 48 -3.22 -2.22 -22.17
C GLY A 48 -1.90 -1.63 -21.68
N ARG A 49 -1.43 -2.01 -20.49
CA ARG A 49 -0.22 -1.45 -19.86
C ARG A 49 1.08 -2.21 -20.18
N GLY A 50 0.96 -3.37 -20.82
CA GLY A 50 2.10 -4.23 -21.19
C GLY A 50 2.78 -4.91 -20.00
N ASP A 51 3.83 -5.67 -20.28
CA ASP A 51 4.55 -6.44 -19.26
C ASP A 51 5.23 -5.57 -18.21
N VAL A 52 5.27 -6.07 -16.97
CA VAL A 52 5.92 -5.38 -15.87
C VAL A 52 7.44 -5.55 -15.91
N ARG A 53 8.16 -4.43 -15.75
CA ARG A 53 9.62 -4.40 -15.67
C ARG A 53 10.05 -4.42 -14.21
N ARG A 54 10.90 -5.39 -13.84
CA ARG A 54 11.39 -5.54 -12.47
C ARG A 54 12.33 -4.41 -12.09
N CYS A 55 12.25 -3.97 -10.84
CA CYS A 55 13.21 -3.06 -10.24
C CYS A 55 14.61 -3.69 -10.26
N GLY A 56 15.59 -3.01 -10.85
CA GLY A 56 16.97 -3.51 -10.93
C GLY A 56 17.67 -3.68 -9.57
N GLY A 57 17.19 -3.02 -8.52
CA GLY A 57 17.76 -3.10 -7.17
C GLY A 57 17.35 -4.35 -6.40
N CYS A 58 16.05 -4.52 -6.13
CA CYS A 58 15.53 -5.63 -5.33
C CYS A 58 15.13 -6.86 -6.14
N ARG A 59 14.88 -6.70 -7.45
CA ARG A 59 14.38 -7.74 -8.38
C ARG A 59 13.02 -8.37 -8.01
N LEU A 60 12.35 -7.90 -6.95
CA LEU A 60 11.00 -8.36 -6.57
C LEU A 60 9.90 -7.48 -7.21
N ALA A 61 9.93 -6.17 -6.97
CA ALA A 61 8.88 -5.26 -7.42
C ALA A 61 8.90 -5.08 -8.95
N GLY A 62 7.76 -5.27 -9.62
CA GLY A 62 7.56 -5.03 -11.05
C GLY A 62 6.71 -3.78 -11.32
N TYR A 63 7.03 -3.02 -12.36
CA TYR A 63 6.30 -1.78 -12.72
C TYR A 63 5.91 -1.77 -14.20
N CYS A 64 4.69 -1.33 -14.51
CA CYS A 64 4.25 -1.18 -15.90
C CYS A 64 4.93 -0.01 -16.63
N SER A 65 5.46 0.98 -15.90
CA SER A 65 6.17 2.12 -16.47
C SER A 65 7.19 2.70 -15.50
N GLU A 66 8.19 3.41 -16.05
CA GLU A 66 9.15 4.18 -15.26
C GLU A 66 8.45 5.26 -14.41
N THR A 67 7.34 5.81 -14.89
CA THR A 67 6.49 6.74 -14.14
C THR A 67 5.93 6.09 -12.88
N CYS A 68 5.40 4.86 -12.97
CA CYS A 68 4.91 4.13 -11.79
C CYS A 68 6.05 3.82 -10.81
N GLN A 69 7.23 3.45 -11.31
CA GLN A 69 8.39 3.21 -10.47
C GLN A 69 8.85 4.47 -9.72
N LYS A 70 8.96 5.61 -10.42
CA LYS A 70 9.37 6.89 -9.82
C LYS A 70 8.35 7.40 -8.80
N ALA A 71 7.06 7.28 -9.10
CA ALA A 71 5.99 7.67 -8.19
C ALA A 71 5.98 6.84 -6.90
N ASP A 72 6.29 5.54 -7.00
CA ASP A 72 6.35 4.64 -5.84
C ASP A 72 7.66 4.76 -5.04
N TRP A 73 8.74 5.25 -5.67
CA TRP A 73 10.10 5.26 -5.11
C TRP A 73 10.21 6.01 -3.78
N LYS A 74 10.06 7.33 -3.79
CA LYS A 74 10.25 8.16 -2.57
C LYS A 74 9.26 7.83 -1.46
N PRO A 75 7.96 7.61 -1.73
CA PRO A 75 6.98 7.41 -0.66
C PRO A 75 7.09 6.06 0.04
N ARG A 76 7.56 5.01 -0.66
CA ARG A 76 7.45 3.62 -0.20
C ARG A 76 8.65 2.76 -0.61
N HIS A 77 8.88 2.62 -1.91
CA HIS A 77 9.76 1.57 -2.42
C HIS A 77 11.23 1.79 -2.08
N ARG A 78 11.72 3.01 -1.90
CA ARG A 78 13.14 3.27 -1.57
C ARG A 78 13.58 2.52 -0.31
N ASP A 79 12.73 2.51 0.72
CA ASP A 79 13.03 1.86 1.99
C ASP A 79 12.79 0.34 1.90
N GLU A 80 11.71 -0.07 1.21
CA GLU A 80 11.43 -1.48 0.94
C GLU A 80 12.52 -2.15 0.11
N CYS A 81 13.04 -1.47 -0.91
CA CYS A 81 13.96 -2.03 -1.91
C CYS A 81 15.23 -2.60 -1.26
N LYS A 82 15.73 -1.95 -0.20
CA LYS A 82 16.90 -2.45 0.55
C LYS A 82 16.60 -3.73 1.31
N LEU A 83 15.40 -3.85 1.87
CA LEU A 83 14.96 -5.00 2.68
C LEU A 83 14.57 -6.19 1.81
N LEU A 84 14.00 -5.91 0.64
CA LEU A 84 13.61 -6.92 -0.34
C LEU A 84 14.79 -7.46 -1.15
N LYS A 85 15.91 -6.73 -1.20
CA LYS A 85 17.12 -7.19 -1.88
C LYS A 85 17.65 -8.46 -1.21
N GLY A 86 17.77 -9.54 -1.99
CA GLY A 86 18.26 -10.84 -1.51
C GLY A 86 17.16 -11.77 -0.98
N THR A 87 15.89 -11.33 -0.93
CA THR A 87 14.74 -12.20 -0.61
C THR A 87 14.34 -13.12 -1.77
N VAL A 88 14.72 -12.75 -3.00
CA VAL A 88 14.46 -13.51 -4.22
C VAL A 88 15.80 -13.93 -4.82
N SER A 89 16.21 -15.17 -4.63
CA SER A 89 17.31 -15.79 -5.37
C SER A 89 16.74 -16.49 -6.59
N GLU A 90 17.22 -16.11 -7.77
CA GLU A 90 16.90 -16.82 -9.01
C GLU A 90 17.53 -18.22 -8.92
N GLY A 91 16.71 -19.23 -8.65
CA GLY A 91 17.14 -20.64 -8.61
C GLY A 91 17.19 -21.30 -7.23
N ALA A 92 16.81 -20.62 -6.13
CA ALA A 92 16.63 -21.33 -4.86
C ALA A 92 15.22 -21.91 -4.77
N SER A 93 15.15 -23.22 -4.52
CA SER A 93 13.94 -23.93 -4.09
C SER A 93 13.48 -23.35 -2.75
N LYS A 94 12.56 -22.36 -2.82
CA LYS A 94 12.03 -21.55 -1.72
C LYS A 94 13.09 -20.70 -0.98
N PRO A 95 12.84 -19.40 -0.77
CA PRO A 95 13.53 -18.69 0.30
C PRO A 95 13.23 -19.43 1.60
N PHE A 96 14.27 -19.80 2.35
CA PHE A 96 14.22 -20.70 3.50
C PHE A 96 13.25 -20.31 4.64
N LEU A 97 12.47 -19.22 4.56
CA LEU A 97 11.76 -18.68 5.73
C LEU A 97 10.32 -18.16 5.56
N LEU A 98 9.76 -18.00 4.36
CA LEU A 98 8.39 -17.46 4.23
C LEU A 98 7.64 -18.15 3.10
N ASP A 99 6.43 -18.62 3.39
CA ASP A 99 5.46 -18.98 2.36
C ASP A 99 4.83 -17.72 1.72
N GLU A 100 3.93 -17.92 0.76
CA GLU A 100 3.29 -16.79 0.05
C GLU A 100 2.49 -15.89 1.00
N ASP A 101 1.82 -16.45 2.01
CA ASP A 101 1.03 -15.70 3.00
C ASP A 101 1.93 -14.86 3.91
N ASP A 102 3.07 -15.40 4.32
CA ASP A 102 4.05 -14.68 5.11
C ASP A 102 4.75 -13.57 4.31
N MET A 103 4.95 -13.79 3.00
CA MET A 103 5.41 -12.73 2.11
C MET A 103 4.38 -11.62 1.97
N ASP A 104 3.10 -11.93 1.85
CA ASP A 104 2.02 -10.91 1.81
C ASP A 104 2.01 -10.05 3.07
N ARG A 105 2.11 -10.70 4.24
CA ARG A 105 2.22 -10.02 5.54
C ARG A 105 3.45 -9.13 5.61
N LEU A 106 4.61 -9.63 5.15
CA LEU A 106 5.83 -8.85 5.10
C LEU A 106 5.65 -7.60 4.23
N LEU A 107 5.11 -7.75 3.02
CA LEU A 107 4.94 -6.64 2.08
C LEU A 107 4.02 -5.54 2.64
N ILE A 108 2.90 -5.90 3.28
CA ILE A 108 2.03 -4.90 3.89
C ILE A 108 2.67 -4.24 5.11
N VAL A 109 3.36 -5.00 5.97
CA VAL A 109 4.04 -4.45 7.16
C VAL A 109 5.15 -3.49 6.75
N LEU A 110 5.97 -3.83 5.75
CA LEU A 110 7.00 -2.95 5.22
C LEU A 110 6.40 -1.62 4.72
N LYS A 111 5.26 -1.68 4.02
CA LYS A 111 4.54 -0.51 3.54
C LYS A 111 4.00 0.38 4.67
N ILE A 112 3.43 -0.24 5.71
CA ILE A 112 2.96 0.46 6.90
C ILE A 112 4.13 1.18 7.60
N ILE A 113 5.24 0.47 7.82
CA ILE A 113 6.43 1.04 8.47
C ILE A 113 7.00 2.21 7.66
N ALA A 114 7.12 2.06 6.33
CA ALA A 114 7.57 3.12 5.45
C ALA A 114 6.66 4.35 5.55
N LYS A 115 5.34 4.16 5.49
CA LYS A 115 4.36 5.24 5.63
C LYS A 115 4.47 5.95 6.98
N LEU A 116 4.56 5.21 8.08
CA LEU A 116 4.70 5.79 9.41
C LEU A 116 6.00 6.61 9.57
N LYS A 117 7.10 6.19 8.95
CA LYS A 117 8.34 6.98 8.92
C LYS A 117 8.16 8.32 8.22
N THR A 118 7.48 8.33 7.06
CA THR A 118 7.20 9.58 6.32
C THR A 118 6.33 10.57 7.11
N LEU A 119 5.38 10.08 7.90
CA LEU A 119 4.53 10.91 8.75
C LEU A 119 5.31 11.55 9.91
N ARG A 120 6.24 10.81 10.51
CA ARG A 120 7.09 11.32 11.60
C ARG A 120 8.07 12.41 11.14
N SER A 121 8.53 12.34 9.89
CA SER A 121 9.36 13.38 9.28
C SER A 121 8.59 14.62 8.82
N GLY A 122 7.24 14.59 8.85
CA GLY A 122 6.36 15.60 8.25
C GLY A 122 5.46 16.35 9.24
N SER A 123 5.86 16.53 10.50
CA SER A 123 5.05 17.18 11.56
C SER A 123 4.74 18.68 11.37
N SER A 124 4.58 19.19 10.15
CA SER A 124 4.10 20.55 9.87
C SER A 124 2.89 20.62 8.92
N ALA A 125 2.25 19.51 8.57
CA ALA A 125 1.03 19.57 7.75
C ALA A 125 -0.11 18.75 8.37
N ARG A 126 -1.08 19.48 8.94
CA ARG A 126 -2.46 19.11 9.33
C ARG A 126 -2.73 17.59 9.42
N GLN A 127 -2.66 17.06 10.64
CA GLN A 127 -3.21 15.74 10.93
C GLN A 127 -4.66 15.92 11.40
N SER A 128 -5.59 15.37 10.62
CA SER A 128 -6.94 15.04 11.09
C SER A 128 -6.83 14.03 12.24
N THR A 129 -7.79 14.11 13.16
CA THR A 129 -7.83 13.55 14.53
C THR A 129 -7.69 12.03 14.69
N GLN A 130 -7.36 11.28 13.63
CA GLN A 130 -7.25 9.81 13.65
C GLN A 130 -5.85 9.28 13.99
N THR A 131 -4.79 10.12 13.92
CA THR A 131 -3.39 9.68 14.12
C THR A 131 -2.99 9.48 15.59
N SER A 132 -3.75 10.04 16.55
CA SER A 132 -3.40 9.99 17.98
C SER A 132 -3.64 8.60 18.61
N TYR A 133 -4.66 7.87 18.17
CA TYR A 133 -5.00 6.55 18.73
C TYR A 133 -3.98 5.47 18.35
N LEU A 134 -3.52 5.45 17.10
CA LEU A 134 -2.54 4.45 16.62
C LEU A 134 -1.14 4.67 17.20
N ALA A 135 -0.74 5.94 17.41
CA ALA A 135 0.52 6.28 18.07
C ALA A 135 0.54 5.85 19.55
N SER A 136 -0.62 5.78 20.21
CA SER A 136 -0.76 5.29 21.58
C SER A 136 -0.60 3.77 21.67
N CYS A 137 -1.16 3.02 20.73
CA CYS A 137 -1.06 1.54 20.72
C CYS A 137 0.37 1.04 20.44
N LEU A 138 1.12 1.69 19.56
CA LEU A 138 2.49 1.25 19.20
C LEU A 138 3.53 1.41 20.32
N ARG A 139 3.29 2.29 21.30
CA ARG A 139 4.15 2.44 22.48
C ARG A 139 3.95 1.35 23.55
N LYS A 140 2.94 0.49 23.39
CA LYS A 140 2.65 -0.60 24.34
C LYS A 140 3.11 -1.98 23.83
N VAL A 141 3.62 -2.05 22.60
CA VAL A 141 4.05 -3.30 21.94
C VAL A 141 5.57 -3.34 21.71
N LEU A 142 6.28 -2.24 22.00
CA LEU A 142 7.73 -2.15 22.09
C LEU A 142 8.10 -1.70 23.50
#